data_AF-A0A9D9N3M4-F1
#
_entry.id   AF-A0A9D9N3M4-F1
#
_cell.length_a   1.000
_cell.length_b   1.000
_cell.length_c   1.000
_cell.angle_alpha   90.00
_cell.angle_beta   90.00
_cell.angle_gamma   90.00
#
_symmetry.space_group_name_H-M   'P 1'
#
loop_
_entity.id
_entity.type
_entity.pdbx_description
1 polymer ?
#
loop_
_entity_poly.entity_id
_entity_poly.type
_entity_poly.pdbx_seq_one_letter_code
_entity_poly.pdbx_strand_id
1 'polypeptide(L)'
;MATNNFDELLNNSSSTTATNEEIQKSDLKKADTQTTSRSTYSKVIRDTYTDEELKDVNAITVTIPDTKTPIVVFFGPQSSGKTLVLLRLIRFLQENGYRVIAEEVFRPKTDKHYAEMCTKLNDLAYSSYAPGGNDVISFMLVKVLDKVGKPICQILEAPGEHYFDGTASNIFPTYINAVRMASNRKIWVYFAEQDWGKDQNERNLYAQRIIGMQQSPKDRVVFLFNKADRQPTQFQPNGTPNTSAFFNVIDQQYPGIFTRFRNTGMARILFGEYNFKALCFSSGVFNRTSNGREVWTLGEDFYCQNLWRILKM
;
A
#
# COMPACT_ATOMS: atom_id res chain seq x y z
N MET A 1 37.53 -61.57 24.67
CA MET A 1 37.18 -62.53 25.74
C MET A 1 37.20 -61.79 27.07
N ALA A 2 36.18 -62.04 27.90
CA ALA A 2 36.12 -61.85 29.37
C ALA A 2 36.24 -60.40 29.91
N THR A 3 35.16 -59.73 30.35
CA THR A 3 34.26 -59.88 31.54
C THR A 3 34.78 -59.26 32.85
N ASN A 4 33.95 -58.34 33.38
CA ASN A 4 33.56 -58.13 34.79
C ASN A 4 34.67 -57.62 35.76
N ASN A 5 34.43 -56.89 36.87
CA ASN A 5 33.24 -56.43 37.59
C ASN A 5 33.66 -55.38 38.65
N PHE A 6 32.72 -54.50 39.02
CA PHE A 6 32.34 -54.00 40.37
C PHE A 6 33.38 -53.52 41.42
N ASP A 7 33.19 -52.25 41.83
CA ASP A 7 33.15 -51.64 43.19
C ASP A 7 34.29 -51.99 44.20
N GLU A 8 34.89 -51.09 44.98
CA GLU A 8 34.33 -49.97 45.75
C GLU A 8 35.45 -49.19 46.51
N LEU A 9 35.12 -47.98 47.00
CA LEU A 9 35.67 -47.26 48.18
C LEU A 9 36.80 -46.20 48.04
N LEU A 10 36.30 -44.95 48.01
CA LEU A 10 36.54 -43.84 48.97
C LEU A 10 37.75 -42.89 48.84
N ASN A 11 37.36 -41.62 48.68
CA ASN A 11 37.84 -40.37 49.30
C ASN A 11 38.75 -39.40 48.52
N ASN A 12 38.11 -38.26 48.23
CA ASN A 12 38.57 -36.87 48.20
C ASN A 12 39.73 -36.49 47.27
N SER A 13 39.42 -35.73 46.20
CA SER A 13 39.48 -34.25 46.26
C SER A 13 39.10 -33.57 44.92
N SER A 14 38.10 -32.69 45.01
CA SER A 14 37.99 -31.37 44.36
C SER A 14 37.80 -31.18 42.84
N SER A 15 36.58 -30.68 42.52
CA SER A 15 36.25 -29.56 41.60
C SER A 15 36.41 -29.79 40.08
N THR A 16 35.44 -29.58 39.18
CA THR A 16 34.20 -28.77 39.20
C THR A 16 33.31 -29.28 38.05
N THR A 17 32.06 -29.70 38.30
CA THR A 17 31.09 -29.95 37.23
C THR A 17 29.73 -29.39 37.60
N ALA A 18 29.11 -28.78 36.59
CA ALA A 18 27.81 -28.13 36.58
C ALA A 18 26.68 -28.94 37.23
N THR A 19 25.81 -28.22 37.96
CA THR A 19 24.42 -28.64 38.18
C THR A 19 23.50 -27.41 38.23
N ASN A 20 22.62 -27.34 37.23
CA ASN A 20 21.19 -27.04 37.34
C ASN A 20 20.73 -25.88 38.24
N GLU A 21 20.91 -24.64 37.76
CA GLU A 21 20.02 -23.51 38.08
C GLU A 21 19.68 -22.60 36.87
N GLU A 22 20.07 -22.95 35.64
CA GLU A 22 19.92 -22.06 34.48
C GLU A 22 18.77 -22.38 33.50
N ILE A 23 17.88 -23.31 33.85
CA ILE A 23 16.66 -23.59 33.06
C ILE A 23 15.43 -23.08 33.84
N GLN A 24 15.37 -21.77 34.08
CA GLN A 24 14.11 -21.07 34.43
C GLN A 24 14.15 -19.54 34.29
N LYS A 25 15.05 -18.98 33.46
CA LYS A 25 15.12 -17.52 33.19
C LYS A 25 15.13 -17.13 31.70
N SER A 26 14.74 -18.03 30.79
CA SER A 26 14.61 -17.73 29.36
C SER A 26 13.15 -17.50 28.89
N ASP A 27 12.14 -17.71 29.74
CA ASP A 27 10.73 -17.58 29.37
C ASP A 27 10.05 -16.24 29.73
N LEU A 28 10.81 -15.21 30.14
CA LEU A 28 10.27 -13.88 30.47
C LEU A 28 10.79 -12.72 29.60
N LYS A 29 11.41 -13.00 28.45
CA LYS A 29 11.90 -11.95 27.50
C LYS A 29 11.35 -12.04 26.08
N LYS A 30 10.29 -12.80 25.83
CA LYS A 30 9.61 -12.88 24.51
C LYS A 30 8.20 -12.27 24.47
N ALA A 31 7.71 -11.67 25.57
CA ALA A 31 6.37 -11.09 25.65
C ALA A 31 6.29 -9.58 25.32
N ASP A 32 7.41 -8.87 25.17
CA ASP A 32 7.42 -7.39 25.12
C ASP A 32 7.62 -6.77 23.73
N THR A 33 7.77 -7.58 22.68
CA THR A 33 7.94 -7.06 21.29
C THR A 33 6.76 -7.36 20.36
N GLN A 34 5.87 -8.29 20.73
CA GLN A 34 4.62 -8.56 19.99
C GLN A 34 3.42 -7.72 20.48
N THR A 35 3.48 -7.18 21.69
CA THR A 35 2.36 -6.44 22.31
C THR A 35 2.33 -4.97 21.86
N THR A 36 3.48 -4.38 21.55
CA THR A 36 3.63 -2.96 21.20
C THR A 36 3.20 -2.64 19.76
N SER A 37 3.36 -3.57 18.82
CA SER A 37 2.91 -3.42 17.43
C SER A 37 1.39 -3.60 17.30
N ARG A 38 0.81 -4.51 18.07
CA ARG A 38 -0.65 -4.77 18.08
C ARG A 38 -1.44 -3.66 18.80
N SER A 39 -0.87 -3.02 19.82
CA SER A 39 -1.50 -1.90 20.55
C SER A 39 -1.47 -0.58 19.77
N THR A 40 -0.43 -0.37 18.95
CA THR A 40 -0.36 0.80 18.05
C THR A 40 -1.31 0.62 16.87
N TYR A 41 -1.41 -0.59 16.31
CA TYR A 41 -2.31 -0.93 15.20
C TYR A 41 -3.80 -0.78 15.55
N SER A 42 -4.23 -1.25 16.74
CA SER A 42 -5.61 -1.09 17.20
C SER A 42 -5.98 0.36 17.56
N LYS A 43 -4.98 1.20 17.86
CA LYS A 43 -5.17 2.62 18.12
C LYS A 43 -5.29 3.43 16.82
N VAL A 44 -4.44 3.13 15.82
CA VAL A 44 -4.45 3.79 14.50
C VAL A 44 -5.77 3.54 13.75
N ILE A 45 -6.28 2.30 13.79
CA ILE A 45 -7.59 1.95 13.23
C ILE A 45 -8.73 2.71 13.94
N ARG A 46 -8.66 2.87 15.26
CA ARG A 46 -9.67 3.61 16.05
C ARG A 46 -9.75 5.10 15.74
N ASP A 47 -8.68 5.68 15.25
CA ASP A 47 -8.61 7.11 14.99
C ASP A 47 -9.13 7.49 13.58
N THR A 48 -9.37 6.52 12.68
CA THR A 48 -9.81 6.76 11.28
C THR A 48 -11.25 6.33 10.94
N TYR A 49 -11.88 5.54 11.79
CA TYR A 49 -13.22 4.98 11.58
C TYR A 49 -14.09 5.31 12.79
N THR A 50 -15.39 5.51 12.60
CA THR A 50 -16.29 5.59 13.76
C THR A 50 -16.35 4.23 14.48
N ASP A 51 -16.73 4.22 15.76
CA ASP A 51 -16.88 2.97 16.53
C ASP A 51 -17.86 1.97 15.85
N GLU A 52 -18.78 2.47 15.03
CA GLU A 52 -19.70 1.69 14.20
C GLU A 52 -19.05 1.13 12.92
N GLU A 53 -18.20 1.90 12.25
CA GLU A 53 -17.44 1.46 11.06
C GLU A 53 -16.36 0.45 11.42
N LEU A 54 -15.79 0.59 12.62
CA LEU A 54 -14.88 -0.39 13.23
C LEU A 54 -15.57 -1.70 13.59
N LYS A 55 -16.87 -1.63 13.91
CA LYS A 55 -17.68 -2.82 14.19
C LYS A 55 -18.01 -3.60 12.93
N ASP A 56 -18.17 -2.95 11.77
CA ASP A 56 -18.35 -3.64 10.49
C ASP A 56 -18.04 -2.79 9.25
N VAL A 57 -16.86 -2.94 8.66
CA VAL A 57 -16.50 -2.34 7.37
C VAL A 57 -17.46 -2.78 6.24
N ASN A 58 -18.14 -3.92 6.38
CA ASN A 58 -19.14 -4.37 5.42
C ASN A 58 -20.47 -3.60 5.51
N ALA A 59 -20.70 -2.85 6.59
CA ALA A 59 -21.86 -1.98 6.74
C ALA A 59 -21.69 -0.63 5.99
N ILE A 60 -20.48 -0.31 5.54
CA ILE A 60 -20.22 0.91 4.78
C ILE A 60 -20.88 0.81 3.40
N THR A 61 -21.94 1.60 3.23
CA THR A 61 -22.64 1.74 1.94
C THR A 61 -22.06 2.92 1.19
N VAL A 62 -21.76 2.74 -0.10
CA VAL A 62 -21.24 3.80 -0.97
C VAL A 62 -22.09 4.05 -2.18
N THR A 63 -22.06 5.29 -2.66
CA THR A 63 -22.75 5.73 -3.88
C THR A 63 -21.74 6.33 -4.85
N ILE A 64 -21.75 5.88 -6.11
CA ILE A 64 -20.91 6.46 -7.17
C ILE A 64 -21.84 7.23 -8.11
N PRO A 65 -22.04 8.54 -7.89
CA PRO A 65 -23.03 9.31 -8.66
C PRO A 65 -22.62 9.45 -10.12
N ASP A 66 -21.32 9.63 -10.38
CA ASP A 66 -20.77 9.71 -11.72
C ASP A 66 -20.38 8.32 -12.20
N THR A 67 -21.26 7.72 -13.00
CA THR A 67 -21.13 6.35 -13.52
C THR A 67 -20.34 6.27 -14.83
N LYS A 68 -19.90 7.40 -15.39
CA LYS A 68 -19.23 7.46 -16.71
C LYS A 68 -17.75 7.73 -16.58
N THR A 69 -17.35 8.59 -15.65
CA THR A 69 -15.96 8.98 -15.46
C THR A 69 -15.13 7.81 -14.92
N PRO A 70 -13.97 7.47 -15.51
CA PRO A 70 -13.14 6.35 -15.05
C PRO A 70 -12.78 6.44 -13.57
N ILE A 71 -12.73 5.29 -12.89
CA ILE A 71 -12.28 5.19 -11.50
C ILE A 71 -10.85 4.65 -11.47
N VAL A 72 -9.92 5.45 -10.95
CA VAL A 72 -8.55 5.05 -10.64
C VAL A 72 -8.56 4.43 -9.25
N VAL A 73 -8.14 3.17 -9.13
CA VAL A 73 -8.09 2.47 -7.86
C VAL A 73 -6.64 2.26 -7.46
N PHE A 74 -6.22 2.95 -6.39
CA PHE A 74 -4.91 2.73 -5.78
C PHE A 74 -4.95 1.45 -4.95
N PHE A 75 -4.36 0.39 -5.49
CA PHE A 75 -4.36 -0.94 -4.89
C PHE A 75 -2.97 -1.25 -4.36
N GLY A 76 -2.84 -1.46 -3.05
CA GLY A 76 -1.56 -1.61 -2.40
C GLY A 76 -1.72 -2.02 -0.95
N PRO A 77 -0.75 -2.75 -0.37
CA PRO A 77 -0.81 -3.15 1.02
C PRO A 77 -0.72 -1.94 1.95
N GLN A 78 -0.85 -2.16 3.27
CA GLN A 78 -0.60 -1.11 4.25
C GLN A 78 0.81 -0.53 4.08
N SER A 79 0.95 0.79 4.30
CA SER A 79 2.24 1.51 4.21
C SER A 79 2.94 1.49 2.85
N SER A 80 2.22 1.09 1.78
CA SER A 80 2.70 1.18 0.39
C SER A 80 2.76 2.60 -0.15
N GLY A 81 2.25 3.61 0.57
CA GLY A 81 2.34 5.03 0.21
C GLY A 81 1.19 5.58 -0.64
N LYS A 82 0.06 4.85 -0.76
CA LYS A 82 -1.13 5.28 -1.53
C LYS A 82 -1.58 6.71 -1.23
N THR A 83 -1.79 7.01 0.05
CA THR A 83 -2.25 8.31 0.53
C THR A 83 -1.25 9.41 0.15
N LEU A 84 0.05 9.19 0.37
CA LEU A 84 1.11 10.14 0.00
C LEU A 84 1.20 10.37 -1.52
N VAL A 85 0.99 9.33 -2.34
CA VAL A 85 0.90 9.49 -3.80
C VAL A 85 -0.30 10.34 -4.18
N LEU A 86 -1.46 10.11 -3.56
CA LEU A 86 -2.66 10.93 -3.79
C LEU A 86 -2.40 12.39 -3.42
N LEU A 87 -1.91 12.68 -2.21
CA LEU A 87 -1.64 14.04 -1.76
C LEU A 87 -0.62 14.75 -2.67
N ARG A 88 0.44 14.04 -3.08
CA ARG A 88 1.45 14.59 -4.00
C ARG A 88 0.87 14.91 -5.37
N LEU A 89 -0.02 14.05 -5.86
CA LEU A 89 -0.73 14.22 -7.12
C LEU A 89 -1.73 15.38 -7.04
N ILE A 90 -2.43 15.56 -5.91
CA ILE A 90 -3.34 16.69 -5.69
C ILE A 90 -2.60 18.03 -5.86
N ARG A 91 -1.47 18.22 -5.16
CA ARG A 91 -0.65 19.45 -5.30
C ARG A 91 -0.27 19.72 -6.75
N PHE A 92 0.32 18.71 -7.40
CA PHE A 92 0.77 18.81 -8.79
C PHE A 92 -0.38 19.17 -9.73
N LEU A 93 -1.54 18.53 -9.58
CA LEU A 93 -2.71 18.78 -10.42
C LEU A 93 -3.24 20.21 -10.26
N GLN A 94 -3.34 20.68 -9.02
CA GLN A 94 -3.81 22.04 -8.73
C GLN A 94 -2.85 23.11 -9.25
N GLU A 95 -1.54 22.91 -9.08
CA GLU A 95 -0.49 23.77 -9.66
C GLU A 95 -0.54 23.81 -11.19
N ASN A 96 -1.03 22.74 -11.82
CA ASN A 96 -1.18 22.62 -13.28
C ASN A 96 -2.60 23.00 -13.77
N GLY A 97 -3.42 23.63 -12.93
CA GLY A 97 -4.71 24.21 -13.27
C GLY A 97 -5.87 23.22 -13.34
N TYR A 98 -5.72 22.01 -12.80
CA TYR A 98 -6.84 21.10 -12.56
C TYR A 98 -7.50 21.42 -11.23
N ARG A 99 -8.77 21.04 -11.08
CA ARG A 99 -9.44 21.07 -9.78
C ARG A 99 -9.52 19.66 -9.24
N VAL A 100 -9.23 19.50 -7.96
CA VAL A 100 -9.35 18.24 -7.25
C VAL A 100 -10.29 18.44 -6.07
N ILE A 101 -11.37 17.66 -6.02
CA ILE A 101 -12.44 17.79 -5.02
C ILE A 101 -12.82 16.42 -4.47
N ALA A 102 -13.19 16.32 -3.20
CA ALA A 102 -13.78 15.11 -2.65
C ALA A 102 -15.23 14.92 -3.16
N GLU A 103 -15.66 13.68 -3.37
CA GLU A 103 -17.04 13.35 -3.74
C GLU A 103 -17.89 13.19 -2.47
N GLU A 104 -18.54 14.26 -2.03
CA GLU A 104 -19.25 14.32 -0.75
C GLU A 104 -20.40 13.31 -0.63
N VAL A 105 -21.04 12.94 -1.75
CA VAL A 105 -22.14 11.96 -1.75
C VAL A 105 -21.66 10.51 -1.86
N PHE A 106 -20.34 10.29 -1.87
CA PHE A 106 -19.78 8.95 -1.92
C PHE A 106 -20.18 8.10 -0.71
N ARG A 107 -20.30 8.75 0.45
CA ARG A 107 -20.82 8.15 1.69
C ARG A 107 -22.08 8.91 2.15
N PRO A 108 -22.92 8.31 3.01
CA PRO A 108 -24.13 8.96 3.50
C PRO A 108 -23.84 10.28 4.22
N LYS A 109 -24.72 11.29 4.08
CA LYS A 109 -24.57 12.59 4.77
C LYS A 109 -24.56 12.51 6.30
N THR A 110 -25.04 11.40 6.86
CA THR A 110 -24.99 11.11 8.30
C THR A 110 -23.58 10.80 8.79
N ASP A 111 -22.66 10.47 7.89
CA ASP A 111 -21.25 10.26 8.16
C ASP A 111 -20.53 11.62 8.31
N LYS A 112 -20.53 12.13 9.54
CA LYS A 112 -19.89 13.41 9.88
C LYS A 112 -18.36 13.35 9.71
N HIS A 113 -17.76 12.18 9.92
CA HIS A 113 -16.32 11.99 9.77
C HIS A 113 -15.92 12.14 8.30
N TYR A 114 -16.64 11.50 7.38
CA TYR A 114 -16.41 11.67 5.95
C TYR A 114 -16.62 13.11 5.48
N ALA A 115 -17.66 13.78 5.98
CA ALA A 115 -17.88 15.20 5.67
C ALA A 115 -16.68 16.07 6.11
N GLU A 116 -16.11 15.81 7.29
CA GLU A 116 -14.93 16.52 7.80
C GLU A 116 -13.66 16.20 7.00
N MET A 117 -13.48 14.96 6.56
CA MET A 117 -12.37 14.61 5.67
C MET A 117 -12.47 15.30 4.30
N CYS A 118 -13.68 15.40 3.75
CA CYS A 118 -13.91 16.10 2.49
C CYS A 118 -13.47 17.56 2.56
N THR A 119 -13.72 18.23 3.69
CA THR A 119 -13.31 19.64 3.88
C THR A 119 -11.82 19.78 4.14
N LYS A 120 -11.20 18.84 4.86
CA LYS A 120 -9.76 18.86 5.21
C LYS A 120 -8.82 18.36 4.12
N LEU A 121 -9.33 17.81 3.01
CA LEU A 121 -8.51 17.21 1.95
C LEU A 121 -7.39 18.14 1.46
N ASN A 122 -7.71 19.42 1.20
CA ASN A 122 -6.71 20.38 0.74
C ASN A 122 -5.68 20.71 1.83
N ASP A 123 -6.09 20.83 3.09
CA ASP A 123 -5.18 21.11 4.20
C ASP A 123 -4.19 19.96 4.39
N LEU A 124 -4.68 18.72 4.30
CA LEU A 124 -3.84 17.52 4.30
C LEU A 124 -2.90 17.51 3.09
N ALA A 125 -3.44 17.83 1.91
CA ALA A 125 -2.65 17.87 0.69
C ALA A 125 -1.52 18.86 0.79
N TYR A 126 -1.68 20.05 1.37
CA TYR A 126 -0.64 21.10 1.47
C TYR A 126 0.16 21.12 2.78
N SER A 127 -0.09 20.19 3.70
CA SER A 127 0.67 20.06 4.94
C SER A 127 2.18 19.84 4.70
N SER A 128 3.05 20.55 5.42
CA SER A 128 4.51 20.28 5.40
C SER A 128 4.90 18.98 6.10
N TYR A 129 3.96 18.35 6.82
CA TYR A 129 4.15 17.08 7.50
C TYR A 129 3.49 15.95 6.72
N ALA A 130 4.13 14.79 6.69
CA ALA A 130 3.48 13.58 6.22
C ALA A 130 2.25 13.29 7.10
N PRO A 131 1.12 12.85 6.52
CA PRO A 131 -0.02 12.44 7.32
C PRO A 131 0.43 11.33 8.28
N GLY A 132 0.23 11.54 9.58
CA GLY A 132 0.49 10.51 10.57
C GLY A 132 -0.51 9.35 10.41
N GLY A 133 -0.27 8.23 11.10
CA GLY A 133 -1.23 7.11 11.12
C GLY A 133 -2.65 7.52 11.57
N ASN A 134 -2.76 8.60 12.34
CA ASN A 134 -4.03 9.15 12.82
C ASN A 134 -4.61 10.24 11.89
N ASP A 135 -3.83 10.75 10.93
CA ASP A 135 -4.26 11.73 9.92
C ASP A 135 -4.60 11.05 8.59
N VAL A 136 -4.83 9.73 8.64
CA VAL A 136 -5.10 8.91 7.46
C VAL A 136 -6.44 9.36 6.89
N ILE A 137 -6.41 9.70 5.60
CA ILE A 137 -7.63 9.74 4.80
C ILE A 137 -8.26 8.35 4.92
N SER A 138 -9.37 8.23 5.66
CA SER A 138 -10.18 7.02 5.55
C SER A 138 -10.93 7.08 4.24
N PHE A 139 -10.88 5.96 3.54
CA PHE A 139 -11.70 5.61 2.38
C PHE A 139 -12.48 6.76 1.72
N MET A 140 -11.89 7.36 0.68
CA MET A 140 -12.48 8.49 -0.03
C MET A 140 -12.46 8.33 -1.55
N LEU A 141 -13.43 8.97 -2.21
CA LEU A 141 -13.42 9.14 -3.66
C LEU A 141 -13.14 10.61 -3.99
N VAL A 142 -12.09 10.85 -4.77
CA VAL A 142 -11.64 12.19 -5.16
C VAL A 142 -11.87 12.38 -6.65
N LYS A 143 -12.56 13.43 -7.07
CA LYS A 143 -12.80 13.75 -8.48
C LYS A 143 -11.79 14.78 -8.97
N VAL A 144 -11.19 14.48 -10.12
CA VAL A 144 -10.31 15.41 -10.85
C VAL A 144 -11.08 16.02 -12.01
N LEU A 145 -11.13 17.34 -12.06
CA LEU A 145 -11.79 18.13 -13.09
C LEU A 145 -10.75 18.92 -13.88
N ASP A 146 -10.97 19.09 -15.18
CA ASP A 146 -10.20 20.03 -15.99
C ASP A 146 -10.54 21.50 -15.68
N LYS A 147 -9.88 22.41 -16.39
CA LYS A 147 -10.04 23.87 -16.27
C LYS A 147 -11.47 24.37 -16.50
N VAL A 148 -12.28 23.62 -17.25
CA VAL A 148 -13.68 23.97 -17.57
C VAL A 148 -14.68 23.21 -16.70
N GLY A 149 -14.21 22.42 -15.74
CA GLY A 149 -15.04 21.66 -14.81
C GLY A 149 -15.48 20.29 -15.33
N LYS A 150 -14.94 19.80 -16.44
CA LYS A 150 -15.26 18.46 -16.96
C LYS A 150 -14.51 17.40 -16.14
N PRO A 151 -15.21 16.33 -15.67
CA PRO A 151 -14.56 15.26 -14.95
C PRO A 151 -13.65 14.43 -15.85
N ILE A 152 -12.43 14.16 -15.37
CA ILE A 152 -11.41 13.38 -16.07
C ILE A 152 -11.33 11.97 -15.48
N CYS A 153 -11.21 11.87 -14.16
CA CYS A 153 -11.18 10.62 -13.42
C CYS A 153 -11.64 10.82 -11.97
N GLN A 154 -12.00 9.71 -11.33
CA GLN A 154 -12.29 9.62 -9.90
C GLN A 154 -11.23 8.72 -9.26
N ILE A 155 -10.46 9.20 -8.29
CA ILE A 155 -9.41 8.43 -7.62
C ILE A 155 -9.97 7.90 -6.31
N LEU A 156 -9.98 6.58 -6.17
CA LEU A 156 -10.35 5.91 -4.94
C LEU A 156 -9.11 5.71 -4.07
N GLU A 157 -9.12 6.36 -2.92
CA GLU A 157 -8.24 6.08 -1.79
C GLU A 157 -8.98 5.11 -0.88
N ALA A 158 -8.32 4.02 -0.48
CA ALA A 158 -8.80 3.23 0.63
C ALA A 158 -7.62 2.60 1.39
N PRO A 159 -7.81 2.25 2.67
CA PRO A 159 -6.74 1.66 3.46
C PRO A 159 -6.24 0.32 2.90
N GLY A 160 -4.96 0.05 3.11
CA GLY A 160 -4.27 -1.03 2.41
C GLY A 160 -4.73 -2.41 2.85
N GLU A 161 -5.05 -2.54 4.13
CA GLU A 161 -5.60 -3.72 4.78
C GLU A 161 -6.91 -4.19 4.14
N HIS A 162 -7.70 -3.27 3.58
CA HIS A 162 -8.93 -3.63 2.89
C HIS A 162 -8.68 -4.27 1.52
N TYR A 163 -7.51 -4.01 0.92
CA TYR A 163 -7.07 -4.63 -0.31
C TYR A 163 -6.23 -5.89 -0.06
N PHE A 164 -5.40 -5.88 0.98
CA PHE A 164 -4.52 -6.98 1.35
C PHE A 164 -4.28 -7.00 2.86
N ASP A 165 -4.78 -8.04 3.50
CA ASP A 165 -4.72 -8.30 4.95
C ASP A 165 -3.67 -9.35 5.33
N GLY A 166 -2.77 -9.69 4.39
CA GLY A 166 -1.83 -10.80 4.54
C GLY A 166 -2.36 -12.13 4.00
N THR A 167 -3.55 -12.16 3.39
CA THR A 167 -4.12 -13.35 2.75
C THR A 167 -4.35 -13.14 1.25
N ALA A 168 -4.41 -14.24 0.50
CA ALA A 168 -4.81 -14.24 -0.91
C ALA A 168 -6.33 -14.40 -1.09
N SER A 169 -7.12 -14.33 -0.01
CA SER A 169 -8.59 -14.50 -0.05
C SER A 169 -9.21 -13.46 -0.97
N ASN A 170 -10.07 -13.86 -1.92
CA ASN A 170 -10.76 -12.95 -2.84
C ASN A 170 -11.99 -12.25 -2.26
N ILE A 171 -12.15 -12.29 -0.94
CA ILE A 171 -13.21 -11.58 -0.23
C ILE A 171 -12.76 -10.14 -0.06
N PHE A 172 -13.63 -9.21 -0.43
CA PHE A 172 -13.41 -7.78 -0.25
C PHE A 172 -14.58 -7.20 0.55
N PRO A 173 -14.34 -6.14 1.33
CA PRO A 173 -15.40 -5.36 1.92
C PRO A 173 -16.46 -4.92 0.91
N THR A 174 -17.71 -4.79 1.37
CA THR A 174 -18.88 -4.41 0.56
C THR A 174 -18.60 -3.23 -0.36
N TYR A 175 -17.93 -2.20 0.15
CA TYR A 175 -17.66 -0.99 -0.61
C TYR A 175 -16.69 -1.22 -1.79
N ILE A 176 -15.68 -2.08 -1.63
CA ILE A 176 -14.75 -2.42 -2.72
C ILE A 176 -15.52 -3.19 -3.79
N ASN A 177 -16.41 -4.10 -3.39
CA ASN A 177 -17.27 -4.80 -4.33
C ASN A 177 -18.20 -3.84 -5.07
N ALA A 178 -18.78 -2.85 -4.39
CA ALA A 178 -19.59 -1.81 -5.05
C ALA A 178 -18.79 -1.06 -6.12
N VAL A 179 -17.54 -0.67 -5.82
CA VAL A 179 -16.65 -0.05 -6.80
C VAL A 179 -16.33 -1.01 -7.95
N ARG A 180 -15.94 -2.27 -7.65
CA ARG A 180 -15.63 -3.29 -8.67
C ARG A 180 -16.79 -3.53 -9.63
N MET A 181 -18.01 -3.56 -9.11
CA MET A 181 -19.23 -3.81 -9.86
C MET A 181 -19.79 -2.57 -10.57
N ALA A 182 -19.33 -1.36 -10.21
CA ALA A 182 -19.75 -0.14 -10.87
C ALA A 182 -19.40 -0.16 -12.37
N SER A 183 -20.27 0.41 -13.20
CA SER A 183 -20.12 0.40 -14.67
C SER A 183 -18.95 1.23 -15.20
N ASN A 184 -18.36 2.10 -14.37
CA ASN A 184 -17.20 2.91 -14.73
C ASN A 184 -16.05 2.03 -15.20
N ARG A 185 -15.34 2.46 -16.25
CA ARG A 185 -14.03 1.86 -16.59
C ARG A 185 -13.10 1.99 -15.39
N LYS A 186 -12.35 0.93 -15.05
CA LYS A 186 -11.35 0.99 -13.98
C LYS A 186 -9.95 1.24 -14.55
N ILE A 187 -9.16 1.95 -13.76
CA ILE A 187 -7.71 2.04 -13.92
C ILE A 187 -7.11 1.50 -12.62
N TRP A 188 -6.67 0.25 -12.65
CA TRP A 188 -6.02 -0.40 -11.51
C TRP A 188 -4.58 0.07 -11.42
N VAL A 189 -4.22 0.74 -10.33
CA VAL A 189 -2.85 1.16 -10.04
C VAL A 189 -2.33 0.28 -8.92
N TYR A 190 -1.55 -0.74 -9.28
CA TYR A 190 -0.95 -1.68 -8.34
C TYR A 190 0.37 -1.13 -7.82
N PHE A 191 0.45 -0.91 -6.51
CA PHE A 191 1.65 -0.44 -5.83
C PHE A 191 2.56 -1.64 -5.55
N ALA A 192 3.74 -1.65 -6.13
CA ALA A 192 4.78 -2.62 -5.82
C ALA A 192 6.01 -1.87 -5.28
N GLU A 193 6.60 -2.38 -4.22
CA GLU A 193 7.78 -1.80 -3.56
C GLU A 193 8.84 -2.88 -3.49
N GLN A 194 10.11 -2.53 -3.76
CA GLN A 194 11.20 -3.47 -3.57
C GLN A 194 11.42 -3.71 -2.07
N ASP A 195 11.71 -4.95 -1.72
CA ASP A 195 12.00 -5.39 -0.35
C ASP A 195 10.81 -5.22 0.61
N TRP A 196 9.59 -5.06 0.08
CA TRP A 196 8.38 -4.98 0.88
C TRP A 196 7.91 -6.36 1.36
N GLY A 197 7.18 -6.37 2.48
CA GLY A 197 6.67 -7.56 3.13
C GLY A 197 7.70 -8.18 4.08
N LYS A 198 7.21 -8.88 5.11
CA LYS A 198 8.05 -9.51 6.13
C LYS A 198 8.91 -10.64 5.56
N ASP A 199 8.40 -11.32 4.54
CA ASP A 199 9.02 -12.48 3.91
C ASP A 199 8.52 -12.67 2.46
N GLN A 200 9.12 -13.66 1.77
CA GLN A 200 8.74 -13.99 0.39
C GLN A 200 7.31 -14.53 0.29
N ASN A 201 6.79 -15.18 1.32
CA ASN A 201 5.44 -15.73 1.30
C ASN A 201 4.39 -14.61 1.27
N GLU A 202 4.57 -13.54 2.04
CA GLU A 202 3.69 -12.37 2.01
C GLU A 202 3.69 -11.69 0.63
N ARG A 203 4.86 -11.55 0.00
CA ARG A 203 4.96 -11.05 -1.38
C ARG A 203 4.23 -11.95 -2.38
N ASN A 204 4.35 -13.27 -2.25
CA ASN A 204 3.65 -14.22 -3.11
C ASN A 204 2.13 -14.11 -2.95
N LEU A 205 1.63 -14.00 -1.72
CA LEU A 205 0.20 -13.80 -1.45
C LEU A 205 -0.31 -12.48 -2.03
N TYR A 206 0.49 -11.41 -1.92
CA TYR A 206 0.15 -10.12 -2.53
C TYR A 206 0.11 -10.19 -4.06
N ALA A 207 1.07 -10.87 -4.70
CA ALA A 207 1.06 -11.09 -6.15
C ALA A 207 -0.18 -11.88 -6.61
N GLN A 208 -0.56 -12.94 -5.86
CA GLN A 208 -1.79 -13.70 -6.13
C GLN A 208 -3.05 -12.83 -5.98
N ARG A 209 -3.07 -11.93 -4.99
CA ARG A 209 -4.18 -10.99 -4.77
C ARG A 209 -4.38 -10.06 -5.97
N ILE A 210 -3.29 -9.51 -6.53
CA ILE A 210 -3.34 -8.64 -7.73
C ILE A 210 -3.95 -9.39 -8.92
N ILE A 211 -3.53 -10.64 -9.14
CA ILE A 211 -4.03 -11.49 -10.23
C ILE A 211 -5.55 -11.72 -10.10
N GLY A 212 -6.08 -11.80 -8.88
CA GLY A 212 -7.53 -11.94 -8.62
C GLY A 212 -8.36 -10.67 -8.82
N MET A 213 -7.73 -9.48 -8.88
CA MET A 213 -8.47 -8.23 -8.75
C MET A 213 -9.08 -7.73 -10.06
N GLN A 214 -8.37 -7.82 -11.20
CA GLN A 214 -8.90 -7.33 -12.48
C GLN A 214 -10.07 -8.20 -12.99
N GLN A 215 -11.24 -7.58 -13.12
CA GLN A 215 -12.48 -8.24 -13.56
C GLN A 215 -12.79 -8.05 -15.04
N SER A 216 -12.33 -6.95 -15.66
CA SER A 216 -12.71 -6.60 -17.03
C SER A 216 -11.49 -6.44 -17.95
N PRO A 217 -11.51 -7.00 -19.17
CA PRO A 217 -10.50 -6.74 -20.20
C PRO A 217 -10.44 -5.28 -20.67
N LYS A 218 -11.49 -4.48 -20.39
CA LYS A 218 -11.53 -3.04 -20.72
C LYS A 218 -10.85 -2.17 -19.65
N ASP A 219 -10.56 -2.74 -18.48
CA ASP A 219 -9.83 -2.03 -17.44
C ASP A 219 -8.38 -1.81 -17.88
N ARG A 220 -7.82 -0.67 -17.47
CA ARG A 220 -6.40 -0.38 -17.67
C ARG A 220 -5.62 -0.74 -16.42
N VAL A 221 -4.40 -1.23 -16.61
CA VAL A 221 -3.53 -1.64 -15.52
C VAL A 221 -2.26 -0.80 -15.54
N VAL A 222 -1.88 -0.34 -14.36
CA VAL A 222 -0.65 0.42 -14.11
C VAL A 222 0.06 -0.21 -12.92
N PHE A 223 1.33 -0.56 -13.10
CA PHE A 223 2.21 -0.90 -11.99
C PHE A 223 3.00 0.34 -11.58
N LEU A 224 2.83 0.73 -10.32
CA LEU A 224 3.52 1.86 -9.72
C LEU A 224 4.62 1.30 -8.79
N PHE A 225 5.87 1.40 -9.23
CA PHE A 225 7.04 1.04 -8.44
C PHE A 225 7.34 2.18 -7.46
N ASN A 226 6.67 2.14 -6.32
CA ASN A 226 6.67 3.24 -5.36
C ASN A 226 7.92 3.23 -4.47
N LYS A 227 8.21 4.39 -3.87
CA LYS A 227 9.41 4.64 -3.04
C LYS A 227 10.70 4.40 -3.82
N ALA A 228 10.70 4.80 -5.10
CA ALA A 228 11.85 4.64 -5.97
C ALA A 228 13.10 5.33 -5.44
N ASP A 229 12.94 6.43 -4.70
CA ASP A 229 14.01 7.17 -4.01
C ASP A 229 14.89 6.29 -3.08
N ARG A 230 14.37 5.15 -2.61
CA ARG A 230 15.12 4.22 -1.75
C ARG A 230 16.16 3.39 -2.50
N GLN A 231 16.14 3.40 -3.83
CA GLN A 231 16.99 2.56 -4.67
C GLN A 231 17.90 3.42 -5.58
N PRO A 232 18.84 4.21 -5.01
CA PRO A 232 19.64 5.17 -5.78
C PRO A 232 20.52 4.51 -6.86
N THR A 233 20.90 3.25 -6.69
CA THR A 233 21.69 2.49 -7.67
C THR A 233 20.92 2.17 -8.96
N GLN A 234 19.60 2.32 -8.96
CA GLN A 234 18.74 2.11 -10.12
C GLN A 234 18.35 3.41 -10.82
N PHE A 235 19.05 4.51 -10.54
CA PHE A 235 18.88 5.79 -11.24
C PHE A 235 19.88 5.92 -12.38
N GLN A 236 19.43 6.58 -13.44
CA GLN A 236 20.27 6.99 -14.55
C GLN A 236 21.12 8.22 -14.14
N PRO A 237 22.23 8.50 -14.84
CA PRO A 237 23.07 9.67 -14.55
C PRO A 237 22.33 11.02 -14.59
N ASN A 238 21.20 11.10 -15.31
CA ASN A 238 20.35 12.28 -15.38
C ASN A 238 19.36 12.43 -14.20
N GLY A 239 19.47 11.59 -13.16
CA GLY A 239 18.62 11.65 -11.97
C GLY A 239 17.22 11.07 -12.15
N THR A 240 16.92 10.42 -13.29
CA THR A 240 15.64 9.72 -13.49
C THR A 240 15.76 8.22 -13.19
N PRO A 241 14.72 7.57 -12.65
CA PRO A 241 14.76 6.15 -12.34
C PRO A 241 14.82 5.32 -13.63
N ASN A 242 15.61 4.25 -13.62
CA ASN A 242 15.63 3.25 -14.68
C ASN A 242 14.48 2.27 -14.48
N THR A 243 13.31 2.55 -15.06
CA THR A 243 12.10 1.72 -14.89
C THR A 243 12.31 0.26 -15.28
N SER A 244 13.17 -0.05 -16.24
CA SER A 244 13.49 -1.44 -16.62
C SER A 244 14.28 -2.17 -15.53
N ALA A 245 15.19 -1.49 -14.84
CA ALA A 245 15.90 -2.07 -13.71
C ALA A 245 14.94 -2.38 -12.54
N PHE A 246 14.05 -1.44 -12.21
CA PHE A 246 13.00 -1.64 -11.21
C PHE A 246 12.07 -2.80 -11.61
N PHE A 247 11.65 -2.84 -12.87
CA PHE A 247 10.80 -3.90 -13.40
C PHE A 247 11.38 -5.29 -13.15
N ASN A 248 12.66 -5.48 -13.50
CA ASN A 248 13.34 -6.76 -13.35
C ASN A 248 13.43 -7.21 -11.88
N VAL A 249 13.73 -6.29 -10.96
CA VAL A 249 13.78 -6.63 -9.53
C VAL A 249 12.40 -6.96 -8.98
N ILE A 250 11.37 -6.19 -9.35
CA ILE A 250 9.99 -6.48 -8.94
C ILE A 250 9.52 -7.84 -9.48
N ASP A 251 9.82 -8.18 -10.75
CA ASP A 251 9.45 -9.48 -11.32
C ASP A 251 10.10 -10.65 -10.56
N GLN A 252 11.34 -10.46 -10.09
CA GLN A 252 12.06 -11.44 -9.27
C GLN A 252 11.49 -11.57 -7.86
N GLN A 253 11.18 -10.44 -7.21
CA GLN A 253 10.69 -10.42 -5.82
C GLN A 253 9.21 -10.80 -5.69
N TYR A 254 8.43 -10.64 -6.76
CA TYR A 254 7.02 -10.99 -6.83
C TYR A 254 6.76 -11.96 -7.98
N PRO A 255 7.20 -13.23 -7.86
CA PRO A 255 7.08 -14.19 -8.95
C PRO A 255 5.64 -14.30 -9.48
N GLY A 256 5.49 -14.05 -10.77
CA GLY A 256 4.22 -14.22 -11.47
C GLY A 256 3.27 -13.03 -11.39
N ILE A 257 3.61 -11.93 -10.70
CA ILE A 257 2.77 -10.74 -10.55
C ILE A 257 2.30 -10.15 -11.89
N PHE A 258 3.11 -10.28 -12.95
CA PHE A 258 2.81 -9.76 -14.29
C PHE A 258 2.12 -10.76 -15.22
N THR A 259 2.01 -12.03 -14.83
CA THR A 259 1.62 -13.14 -15.74
C THR A 259 0.25 -12.95 -16.37
N ARG A 260 -0.74 -12.51 -15.59
CA ARG A 260 -2.11 -12.26 -16.06
C ARG A 260 -2.19 -11.14 -17.09
N PHE A 261 -1.21 -10.26 -17.13
CA PHE A 261 -1.21 -9.07 -17.97
C PHE A 261 -0.28 -9.19 -19.18
N ARG A 262 0.24 -10.38 -19.47
CA ARG A 262 1.02 -10.65 -20.68
C ARG A 262 0.09 -10.75 -21.89
N ASN A 263 0.45 -10.07 -22.97
CA ASN A 263 -0.20 -10.23 -24.25
C ASN A 263 0.21 -11.55 -24.90
N THR A 264 -0.73 -12.20 -25.58
CA THR A 264 -0.50 -13.45 -26.33
C THR A 264 -0.81 -13.25 -27.82
N GLY A 265 -0.27 -14.11 -28.68
CA GLY A 265 -0.52 -14.11 -30.13
C GLY A 265 -0.24 -12.76 -30.80
N MET A 266 -1.14 -12.33 -31.69
CA MET A 266 -1.01 -11.09 -32.46
C MET A 266 -1.01 -9.82 -31.60
N ALA A 267 -1.68 -9.84 -30.44
CA ALA A 267 -1.70 -8.70 -29.53
C ALA A 267 -0.28 -8.38 -29.00
N ARG A 268 0.56 -9.42 -28.81
CA ARG A 268 1.96 -9.23 -28.41
C ARG A 268 2.77 -8.47 -29.45
N ILE A 269 2.52 -8.75 -30.73
CA ILE A 269 3.22 -8.13 -31.86
C ILE A 269 2.78 -6.67 -32.03
N LEU A 270 1.47 -6.40 -31.91
CA LEU A 270 0.90 -5.08 -32.15
C LEU A 270 1.04 -4.12 -30.95
N PHE A 271 0.98 -4.64 -29.73
CA PHE A 271 0.86 -3.82 -28.51
C PHE A 271 1.98 -4.05 -27.49
N GLY A 272 2.94 -4.93 -27.79
CA GLY A 272 4.08 -5.26 -26.93
C GLY A 272 3.80 -6.43 -25.97
N GLU A 273 4.79 -6.80 -25.15
CA GLU A 273 4.74 -7.99 -24.29
C GLU A 273 3.66 -7.93 -23.21
N TYR A 274 3.36 -6.73 -22.70
CA TYR A 274 2.48 -6.52 -21.56
C TYR A 274 1.35 -5.54 -21.90
N ASN A 275 0.15 -5.80 -21.36
CA ASN A 275 -1.02 -4.93 -21.52
C ASN A 275 -1.12 -3.82 -20.47
N PHE A 276 -0.11 -3.65 -19.61
CA PHE A 276 -0.05 -2.60 -18.61
C PHE A 276 0.99 -1.52 -18.93
N LYS A 277 0.99 -0.46 -18.12
CA LYS A 277 2.11 0.50 -18.04
C LYS A 277 2.82 0.35 -16.70
N ALA A 278 4.14 0.42 -16.68
CA ALA A 278 4.93 0.46 -15.46
C ALA A 278 5.61 1.83 -15.34
N LEU A 279 5.67 2.38 -14.14
CA LEU A 279 6.44 3.58 -13.84
C LEU A 279 6.98 3.55 -12.41
N CYS A 280 8.10 4.21 -12.18
CA CYS A 280 8.63 4.47 -10.85
C CYS A 280 7.96 5.72 -10.26
N PHE A 281 7.80 5.76 -8.94
CA PHE A 281 7.24 6.91 -8.23
C PHE A 281 7.97 7.18 -6.93
N SER A 282 8.15 8.45 -6.62
CA SER A 282 8.53 8.90 -5.28
C SER A 282 7.62 10.06 -4.88
N SER A 283 7.02 9.95 -3.70
CA SER A 283 6.33 11.09 -3.07
C SER A 283 7.30 12.12 -2.52
N GLY A 284 8.58 11.76 -2.34
CA GLY A 284 9.61 12.60 -1.75
C GLY A 284 10.33 11.95 -0.57
N VAL A 285 11.07 12.76 0.17
CA VAL A 285 11.88 12.33 1.32
C VAL A 285 11.27 12.79 2.63
N PHE A 286 11.49 11.99 3.68
CA PHE A 286 10.87 12.16 4.99
C PHE A 286 11.96 12.32 6.05
N ASN A 287 11.91 13.43 6.79
CA ASN A 287 12.86 13.71 7.85
C ASN A 287 12.13 13.77 9.19
N ARG A 288 12.55 12.91 10.13
CA ARG A 288 11.92 12.81 11.44
C ARG A 288 12.38 13.96 12.34
N THR A 289 11.42 14.66 12.94
CA THR A 289 11.66 15.74 13.90
C THR A 289 11.82 15.19 15.32
N SER A 290 12.32 16.01 16.24
CA SER A 290 12.52 15.65 17.65
C SER A 290 11.22 15.22 18.37
N ASN A 291 10.06 15.73 17.94
CA ASN A 291 8.74 15.33 18.44
C ASN A 291 8.14 14.10 17.73
N GLY A 292 8.92 13.44 16.87
CA GLY A 292 8.54 12.20 16.20
C GLY A 292 7.66 12.34 14.95
N ARG A 293 7.29 13.56 14.54
CA ARG A 293 6.62 13.83 13.25
C ARG A 293 7.60 13.70 12.09
N GLU A 294 7.08 13.54 10.88
CA GLU A 294 7.91 13.49 9.67
C GLU A 294 7.63 14.73 8.82
N VAL A 295 8.66 15.55 8.61
CA VAL A 295 8.63 16.64 7.63
C VAL A 295 8.79 16.02 6.26
N TRP A 296 7.85 16.36 5.37
CA TRP A 296 7.78 15.82 4.03
C TRP A 296 8.31 16.83 3.03
N THR A 297 9.45 16.49 2.41
CA THR A 297 10.00 17.23 1.27
C THR A 297 9.56 16.54 0.00
N LEU A 298 8.88 17.28 -0.89
CA LEU A 298 8.29 16.71 -2.10
C LEU A 298 9.35 16.16 -3.05
N GLY A 299 9.06 15.01 -3.65
CA GLY A 299 9.85 14.48 -4.77
C GLY A 299 9.62 15.28 -6.05
N GLU A 300 10.43 15.01 -7.06
CA GLU A 300 10.40 15.69 -8.37
C GLU A 300 9.05 15.60 -9.09
N ASP A 301 8.66 16.67 -9.79
CA ASP A 301 7.35 16.77 -10.47
C ASP A 301 7.17 15.77 -11.61
N PHE A 302 8.26 15.30 -12.23
CA PHE A 302 8.17 14.36 -13.35
C PHE A 302 7.48 13.04 -12.94
N TYR A 303 7.53 12.66 -11.66
CA TYR A 303 6.79 11.50 -11.14
C TYR A 303 5.29 11.68 -11.30
N CYS A 304 4.75 12.81 -10.83
CA CYS A 304 3.34 13.15 -10.98
C CYS A 304 2.97 13.36 -12.45
N GLN A 305 3.82 14.01 -13.23
CA GLN A 305 3.58 14.23 -14.65
C GLN A 305 3.41 12.91 -15.41
N ASN A 306 4.30 11.94 -15.15
CA ASN A 306 4.26 10.62 -15.79
C ASN A 306 3.04 9.80 -15.36
N LEU A 307 2.73 9.78 -14.06
CA LEU A 307 1.54 9.12 -13.54
C LEU A 307 0.28 9.74 -14.17
N TRP A 308 0.15 11.07 -14.12
CA TRP A 308 -1.01 11.78 -14.64
C TRP A 308 -1.23 11.56 -16.13
N ARG A 309 -0.15 11.58 -16.94
CA ARG A 309 -0.21 11.29 -18.38
C ARG A 309 -0.85 9.93 -18.65
N ILE A 310 -0.59 8.93 -17.82
CA ILE A 310 -1.16 7.58 -17.97
C ILE A 310 -2.62 7.54 -17.51
N LEU A 311 -2.96 8.24 -16.42
CA LEU A 311 -4.31 8.23 -15.83
C LEU A 311 -5.34 8.96 -16.69
N LYS A 312 -4.98 10.07 -17.34
CA LYS A 312 -5.90 10.88 -18.15
C LYS A 312 -6.18 10.33 -19.56
N MET A 313 -5.49 9.26 -19.96
CA MET A 313 -5.70 8.55 -21.24
C MET A 313 -6.93 7.63 -21.20
#